data_AF-A0A959X6L7-F1
#
_entry.id   AF-A0A959X6L7-F1
#
_cell.length_a   1.000
_cell.length_b   1.000
_cell.length_c   1.000
_cell.angle_alpha   90.00
_cell.angle_beta   90.00
_cell.angle_gamma   90.00
#
_symmetry.space_group_name_H-M   'P 1'
#
loop_
_entity.id
_entity.type
_entity.pdbx_description
1 polymer ?
#
loop_
_entity_poly.entity_id
_entity_poly.type
_entity_poly.pdbx_seq_one_letter_code
_entity_poly.pdbx_strand_id
1 'polypeptide(L)'
;MERESAIGDPRPRWSLDPCVRHLNHGSFGAVPVEVQEEQGRLRRLMEWNPVRWFSGLPERVAVARVDMAELLRVDPSTLAFVVNASAGASVVYQSLMTDGPVDVLLTTHGYGAVSMGATRLARRTGGRH
;
A
#
# COMPACT_ATOMS: atom_id res chain seq x y z
N MET A 1 -24.96 41.16 0.96
CA MET A 1 -24.76 40.06 1.93
C MET A 1 -24.60 38.79 1.10
N GLU A 2 -23.38 38.57 0.62
CA GLU A 2 -23.05 37.43 -0.23
C GLU A 2 -23.00 36.18 0.63
N ARG A 3 -23.78 35.16 0.24
CA ARG A 3 -23.66 33.82 0.79
C ARG A 3 -22.53 33.13 0.04
N GLU A 4 -21.33 33.23 0.58
CA GLU A 4 -20.20 32.44 0.11
C GLU A 4 -20.44 30.98 0.54
N SER A 5 -20.58 30.13 -0.47
CA SER A 5 -20.77 28.69 -0.37
C SER A 5 -19.60 28.08 0.42
N ALA A 6 -19.88 27.54 1.61
CA ALA A 6 -18.92 26.81 2.44
C ALA A 6 -18.59 25.44 1.83
N ILE A 7 -17.85 25.43 0.73
CA ILE A 7 -17.03 24.27 0.38
C ILE A 7 -15.76 24.46 1.19
N GLY A 8 -15.59 23.66 2.24
CA GLY A 8 -14.41 23.70 3.10
C GLY A 8 -13.12 23.55 2.28
N ASP A 9 -12.00 23.98 2.87
CA ASP A 9 -10.68 23.86 2.29
C ASP A 9 -10.44 22.43 1.76
N PRO A 10 -10.21 22.24 0.45
CA PRO A 10 -10.08 20.91 -0.16
C PRO A 10 -8.78 20.19 0.24
N ARG A 11 -7.89 20.85 1.00
CA ARG A 11 -6.64 20.25 1.44
C ARG A 11 -6.91 19.19 2.52
N PRO A 12 -6.27 18.00 2.43
CA PRO A 12 -6.38 16.98 3.45
C PRO A 12 -5.89 17.53 4.81
N ARG A 13 -6.60 17.20 5.88
CA ARG A 13 -6.21 17.58 7.24
C ARG A 13 -5.20 16.56 7.76
N TRP A 14 -4.21 17.02 8.53
CA TRP A 14 -3.18 16.17 9.12
C TRP A 14 -3.18 16.34 10.63
N SER A 15 -3.07 15.22 11.36
CA SER A 15 -2.97 15.20 12.83
C SER A 15 -1.52 15.34 13.32
N LEU A 16 -0.67 16.03 12.55
CA LEU A 16 0.75 16.21 12.88
C LEU A 16 0.92 17.21 14.03
N ASP A 17 2.05 17.11 14.73
CA ASP A 17 2.40 18.08 15.77
C ASP A 17 2.61 19.47 15.13
N PRO A 18 1.81 20.48 15.48
CA PRO A 18 1.91 21.80 14.87
C PRO A 18 3.23 22.51 15.20
N CYS A 19 3.96 22.07 16.23
CA CYS A 19 5.24 22.63 16.63
C CYS A 19 6.43 22.02 15.86
N VAL A 20 6.22 20.94 15.09
CA VAL A 20 7.29 20.21 14.39
C VAL A 20 7.17 20.38 12.87
N ARG A 21 8.30 20.70 12.23
CA ARG A 21 8.40 20.70 10.76
C ARG A 21 8.67 19.28 10.27
N HIS A 22 7.62 18.56 9.88
CA HIS A 22 7.73 17.18 9.40
C HIS A 22 8.22 17.11 7.94
N LEU A 23 9.51 16.81 7.76
CA LEU A 23 10.16 16.75 6.44
C LEU A 23 10.46 15.32 5.94
N ASN A 24 10.12 14.27 6.71
CA ASN A 24 10.41 12.88 6.38
C ASN A 24 9.17 12.06 5.98
N HIS A 25 8.32 12.62 5.11
CA HIS A 25 7.10 11.94 4.65
C HIS A 25 7.39 10.72 3.77
N GLY A 26 8.60 10.63 3.19
CA GLY A 26 9.03 9.47 2.39
C GLY A 26 9.27 8.20 3.21
N SER A 27 9.69 8.32 4.48
CA SER A 27 9.89 7.16 5.37
C SER A 27 8.77 7.00 6.38
N PHE A 28 8.29 8.12 6.95
CA PHE A 28 7.29 8.14 8.01
C PHE A 28 6.32 9.31 7.82
N GLY A 29 5.10 9.00 7.37
CA GLY A 29 4.03 9.97 7.17
C GLY A 29 2.86 9.75 8.13
N ALA A 30 2.13 10.82 8.42
CA ALA A 30 0.79 10.69 8.97
C ALA A 30 -0.18 10.27 7.86
N VAL A 31 -1.28 9.63 8.24
CA VAL A 31 -2.43 9.40 7.36
C VAL A 31 -3.35 10.63 7.48
N PRO A 32 -4.00 11.12 6.41
CA PRO A 32 -4.97 12.22 6.53
C PRO A 32 -6.07 11.92 7.56
N VAL A 33 -6.55 12.94 8.29
CA VAL A 33 -7.53 12.79 9.38
C VAL A 33 -8.80 12.11 8.88
N GLU A 34 -9.26 12.45 7.68
CA GLU A 34 -10.45 11.84 7.06
C GLU A 34 -10.30 10.32 6.90
N VAL A 35 -9.10 9.87 6.55
CA VAL A 35 -8.79 8.44 6.42
C VAL A 35 -8.64 7.78 7.79
N GLN A 36 -8.10 8.48 8.79
CA GLN A 36 -8.04 7.98 10.17
C GLN A 36 -9.44 7.78 10.76
N GLU A 37 -10.35 8.73 10.53
CA GLU A 37 -11.75 8.65 10.97
C GLU A 37 -12.45 7.44 10.36
N GLU A 38 -12.25 7.19 9.06
CA GLU A 38 -12.79 6.02 8.38
C GLU A 38 -12.18 4.72 8.89
N GLN A 39 -10.86 4.65 9.08
CA GLN A 39 -10.20 3.50 9.73
C GLN A 39 -10.81 3.22 11.11
N GLY A 40 -11.06 4.27 11.91
CA GLY A 40 -11.71 4.16 13.21
C GLY A 40 -13.14 3.64 13.10
N ARG A 41 -13.92 4.08 12.11
CA ARG A 41 -15.27 3.59 11.85
C ARG A 41 -15.27 2.12 11.47
N LEU A 42 -14.41 1.70 10.55
CA LEU A 42 -14.25 0.30 10.13
C LEU A 42 -13.84 -0.58 11.32
N ARG A 43 -12.92 -0.11 12.18
CA ARG A 43 -12.53 -0.82 13.41
C ARG A 43 -13.71 -1.00 14.36
N ARG A 44 -14.50 0.05 14.62
CA ARG A 44 -15.71 -0.08 15.47
C ARG A 44 -16.71 -1.10 14.91
N LEU A 45 -16.90 -1.13 13.59
CA LEU A 45 -17.78 -2.12 12.95
C LEU A 45 -17.24 -3.55 13.07
N MET A 46 -15.92 -3.73 12.94
CA MET A 46 -15.26 -5.00 13.15
C MET A 46 -15.47 -5.52 14.57
N GLU A 47 -15.23 -4.68 15.59
CA GLU A 47 -15.41 -5.06 17.00
C GLU A 47 -16.88 -5.30 17.36
N TRP A 48 -17.81 -4.56 16.74
CA TRP A 48 -19.24 -4.69 17.00
C TRP A 48 -19.80 -6.06 16.62
N ASN A 49 -19.31 -6.67 15.52
CA ASN A 49 -19.70 -8.01 15.11
C ASN A 49 -18.61 -8.64 14.23
N PRO A 50 -17.59 -9.28 14.82
CA PRO A 50 -16.43 -9.76 14.08
C PRO A 50 -16.78 -10.88 13.09
N VAL A 51 -17.71 -11.78 13.44
CA VAL A 51 -18.12 -12.86 12.53
C VAL A 51 -18.73 -12.29 11.27
N ARG A 52 -19.71 -11.38 11.39
CA ARG A 52 -20.32 -10.73 10.22
C ARG A 52 -19.30 -9.90 9.43
N TRP A 53 -18.40 -9.21 10.14
CA TRP A 53 -17.38 -8.38 9.52
C TRP A 53 -16.41 -9.19 8.67
N PHE A 54 -15.79 -10.22 9.23
CA PHE A 54 -14.79 -11.03 8.54
C PHE A 54 -15.40 -11.91 7.45
N SER A 55 -16.61 -12.44 7.65
CA SER A 55 -17.33 -13.15 6.57
C SER A 55 -17.65 -12.26 5.37
N GLY A 56 -17.89 -10.95 5.59
CA GLY A 56 -18.12 -9.97 4.51
C GLY A 56 -16.85 -9.28 4.00
N LEU A 57 -15.68 -9.56 4.57
CA LEU A 57 -14.43 -8.89 4.20
C LEU A 57 -13.99 -9.16 2.75
N PRO A 58 -14.11 -10.38 2.18
CA PRO A 58 -13.68 -10.64 0.82
C PRO A 58 -14.34 -9.74 -0.23
N GLU A 59 -15.66 -9.50 -0.11
CA GLU A 59 -16.39 -8.62 -1.00
C GLU A 59 -15.97 -7.16 -0.85
N ARG A 60 -15.80 -6.68 0.39
CA ARG A 60 -15.30 -5.32 0.67
C ARG A 60 -13.93 -5.07 0.05
N VAL A 61 -13.03 -6.05 0.14
CA VAL A 61 -11.70 -5.99 -0.49
C VAL A 61 -11.80 -6.05 -2.01
N ALA A 62 -12.75 -6.81 -2.57
CA ALA A 62 -12.98 -6.86 -4.01
C ALA A 62 -13.46 -5.53 -4.57
N VAL A 63 -14.40 -4.85 -3.89
CA VAL A 63 -14.85 -3.50 -4.26
C VAL A 63 -13.70 -2.50 -4.19
N ALA A 64 -12.97 -2.47 -3.07
CA ALA A 64 -11.80 -1.57 -2.93
C ALA A 64 -10.74 -1.82 -4.00
N ARG A 65 -10.57 -3.07 -4.45
CA ARG A 65 -9.64 -3.42 -5.54
C ARG A 65 -10.09 -2.81 -6.87
N VAL A 66 -11.38 -2.79 -7.18
CA VAL A 66 -11.91 -2.16 -8.39
C VAL A 66 -11.68 -0.66 -8.37
N ASP A 67 -12.00 0.01 -7.27
CA ASP A 67 -11.80 1.46 -7.12
C ASP A 67 -10.32 1.85 -7.28
N MET A 68 -9.42 1.06 -6.68
CA MET A 68 -7.98 1.29 -6.80
C MET A 68 -7.44 0.99 -8.20
N ALA A 69 -7.99 -0.02 -8.88
CA ALA A 69 -7.61 -0.34 -10.24
C ALA A 69 -8.02 0.76 -11.22
N GLU A 70 -9.19 1.37 -11.02
CA GLU A 70 -9.61 2.54 -11.79
C GLU A 70 -8.67 3.74 -11.57
N LEU A 71 -8.34 4.04 -10.31
CA LEU A 71 -7.39 5.11 -9.96
C LEU A 71 -6.01 4.90 -10.61
N LEU A 72 -5.51 3.66 -10.59
CA LEU A 72 -4.21 3.30 -11.15
C LEU A 72 -4.25 3.00 -12.66
N ARG A 73 -5.44 2.97 -13.26
CA ARG A 73 -5.68 2.64 -14.68
C ARG A 73 -5.13 1.27 -15.09
N VAL A 74 -5.41 0.26 -14.27
CA VAL A 74 -5.04 -1.14 -14.51
C VAL A 74 -6.26 -2.05 -14.47
N ASP A 75 -6.14 -3.27 -15.00
CA ASP A 75 -7.19 -4.28 -14.89
C ASP A 75 -7.32 -4.74 -13.42
N PRO A 76 -8.52 -4.72 -12.81
CA PRO A 76 -8.71 -5.16 -11.42
C PRO A 76 -8.35 -6.63 -11.17
N SER A 77 -8.27 -7.47 -12.21
CA SER A 77 -7.77 -8.85 -12.11
C SER A 77 -6.25 -8.94 -11.96
N THR A 78 -5.53 -7.87 -12.29
CA THR A 78 -4.05 -7.79 -12.20
C THR A 78 -3.56 -7.07 -10.95
N LEU A 79 -4.48 -6.55 -10.12
CA LEU A 79 -4.15 -5.81 -8.90
C LEU A 79 -4.31 -6.70 -7.66
N ALA A 80 -3.36 -6.62 -6.74
CA ALA A 80 -3.47 -7.26 -5.43
C ALA A 80 -3.05 -6.30 -4.31
N PHE A 81 -3.76 -6.36 -3.18
CA PHE A 81 -3.34 -5.64 -1.98
C PHE A 81 -2.27 -6.44 -1.23
N VAL A 82 -1.18 -5.76 -0.87
CA VAL A 82 -0.07 -6.31 -0.08
C VAL A 82 0.23 -5.38 1.09
N VAL A 83 0.90 -5.92 2.11
CA VAL A 83 1.14 -5.19 3.36
C VAL A 83 2.13 -4.01 3.22
N ASN A 84 3.04 -4.07 2.24
CA ASN A 84 3.95 -2.97 1.87
C ASN A 84 4.73 -3.33 0.58
N ALA A 85 5.53 -2.38 0.09
CA ALA A 85 6.34 -2.54 -1.13
C ALA A 85 7.32 -3.73 -1.06
N SER A 86 8.02 -3.94 0.07
CA SER A 86 8.98 -5.03 0.25
C SER A 86 8.30 -6.41 0.22
N ALA A 87 7.12 -6.53 0.82
CA ALA A 87 6.31 -7.74 0.76
C ALA A 87 5.82 -8.00 -0.67
N GLY A 88 5.35 -6.97 -1.38
CA GLY A 88 4.95 -7.07 -2.78
C GLY A 88 6.09 -7.57 -3.67
N ALA A 89 7.28 -6.98 -3.55
CA ALA A 89 8.47 -7.43 -4.27
C ALA A 89 8.82 -8.90 -3.95
N SER A 90 8.72 -9.28 -2.68
CA SER A 90 8.98 -10.67 -2.27
C SER A 90 8.02 -11.67 -2.90
N VAL A 91 6.73 -11.33 -3.02
CA VAL A 91 5.74 -12.18 -3.71
C VAL A 91 6.14 -12.40 -5.17
N VAL A 92 6.51 -11.33 -5.87
CA VAL A 92 6.96 -11.41 -7.27
C VAL A 92 8.22 -12.28 -7.37
N TYR A 93 9.23 -12.08 -6.52
CA TYR A 93 10.44 -12.89 -6.55
C TYR A 93 10.18 -14.37 -6.29
N GLN A 94 9.26 -14.71 -5.39
CA GLN A 94 8.92 -16.11 -5.16
C GLN A 94 8.20 -16.75 -6.35
N SER A 95 7.40 -15.99 -7.11
CA SER A 95 6.80 -16.49 -8.35
C SER A 95 7.82 -16.72 -9.49
N LEU A 96 9.01 -16.14 -9.38
CA LEU A 96 10.11 -16.29 -10.34
C LEU A 96 11.12 -17.36 -9.93
N MET A 97 10.94 -18.03 -8.79
CA MET A 97 11.78 -19.16 -8.41
C MET A 97 11.56 -20.30 -9.41
N THR A 98 12.64 -20.78 -10.00
CA THR A 98 12.64 -21.91 -10.94
C THR A 98 13.75 -22.90 -10.59
N ASP A 99 13.77 -24.05 -11.25
CA ASP A 99 14.87 -25.02 -11.14
C ASP A 99 16.17 -24.52 -11.79
N GLY A 100 16.10 -23.48 -12.64
CA GLY A 100 17.23 -22.87 -13.34
C GLY A 100 17.68 -21.53 -12.73
N PRO A 101 18.88 -21.05 -13.14
CA PRO A 101 19.42 -19.79 -12.65
C PRO A 101 18.60 -18.57 -13.10
N VAL A 102 18.38 -17.64 -12.18
CA VAL A 102 17.75 -16.34 -12.46
C VAL A 102 18.80 -15.24 -12.33
N ASP A 103 19.20 -14.69 -13.48
CA ASP A 103 20.07 -13.50 -13.52
C ASP A 103 19.24 -12.23 -13.27
N VAL A 104 19.77 -11.33 -12.44
CA VAL A 104 19.12 -10.10 -12.01
C VAL A 104 19.95 -8.91 -12.48
N LEU A 105 19.28 -7.86 -12.97
CA LEU A 105 19.90 -6.57 -13.26
C LEU A 105 19.24 -5.50 -12.39
N LEU A 106 20.04 -4.76 -11.63
CA LEU A 106 19.58 -3.69 -10.75
C LEU A 106 20.23 -2.35 -11.12
N THR A 107 19.51 -1.26 -10.84
CA THR A 107 20.11 0.07 -10.81
C THR A 107 20.76 0.33 -9.46
N THR A 108 21.69 1.28 -9.41
CA THR A 108 22.36 1.71 -8.16
C THR A 108 21.50 2.61 -7.27
N HIS A 109 20.25 2.87 -7.66
CA HIS A 109 19.32 3.79 -6.98
C HIS A 109 18.08 3.07 -6.42
N GLY A 110 18.08 1.73 -6.43
CA GLY A 110 16.95 0.94 -5.96
C GLY A 110 16.73 1.04 -4.45
N TYR A 111 15.48 0.89 -4.03
CA TYR A 111 15.13 0.77 -2.61
C TYR A 111 15.76 -0.50 -2.01
N GLY A 112 16.58 -0.34 -0.96
CA GLY A 112 17.45 -1.40 -0.46
C GLY A 112 16.77 -2.74 -0.17
N ALA A 113 15.56 -2.74 0.40
CA ALA A 113 14.82 -3.98 0.69
C ALA A 113 14.45 -4.76 -0.58
N VAL A 114 14.09 -4.04 -1.66
CA VAL A 114 13.75 -4.61 -2.97
C VAL A 114 15.01 -5.16 -3.64
N SER A 115 16.08 -4.37 -3.67
CA SER A 115 17.38 -4.80 -4.22
C SER A 115 17.93 -6.05 -3.52
N MET A 116 17.88 -6.09 -2.18
CA MET A 116 18.30 -7.27 -1.41
C MET A 116 17.44 -8.51 -1.71
N GLY A 117 16.13 -8.32 -1.94
CA GLY A 117 15.23 -9.40 -2.34
C GLY A 117 15.61 -10.00 -3.70
N ALA A 118 15.91 -9.16 -4.68
CA ALA A 118 16.32 -9.59 -6.01
C ALA A 118 17.68 -10.31 -5.99
N THR A 119 18.68 -9.77 -5.30
CA THR A 119 19.98 -10.47 -5.10
C THR A 119 19.81 -11.82 -4.42
N ARG A 120 18.86 -11.93 -3.47
CA ARG A 120 18.56 -13.20 -2.81
C ARG A 120 17.96 -14.22 -3.78
N LEU A 121 17.08 -13.80 -4.70
CA LEU A 121 16.53 -14.66 -5.76
C LEU A 121 17.66 -15.23 -6.64
N ALA A 122 18.56 -14.38 -7.14
CA ALA A 122 19.69 -14.82 -7.95
C ALA A 122 20.55 -15.85 -7.20
N ARG A 123 20.92 -15.55 -5.95
CA ARG A 123 21.71 -16.48 -5.11
C ARG A 123 21.02 -17.83 -4.87
N ARG A 124 19.70 -17.83 -4.64
CA ARG A 124 18.94 -19.06 -4.36
C ARG A 124 18.77 -19.96 -5.59
N THR A 125 18.81 -19.37 -6.78
CA THR A 125 18.63 -20.08 -8.06
C THR A 125 19.97 -20.38 -8.75
N GLY A 126 21.09 -19.86 -8.22
CA GLY A 126 22.42 -20.00 -8.83
C GLY A 126 22.68 -19.01 -9.98
N GLY A 127 21.89 -17.94 -10.08
CA GLY A 127 22.09 -16.86 -11.05
C GLY A 127 23.01 -15.74 -10.55
N ARG A 128 23.22 -14.75 -11.42
CA ARG A 128 24.08 -13.57 -11.23
C ARG A 128 23.27 -12.33 -10.86
N HIS A 129 23.91 -11.34 -10.25
CA HIS A 129 23.33 -10.03 -9.93
C HIS A 129 24.37 -8.93 -10.08
#